data_AF-A0A844FAT5-F1
#
_entry.id   AF-A0A844FAT5-F1
#
_cell.length_a   1.000
_cell.length_b   1.000
_cell.length_c   1.000
_cell.angle_alpha   90.00
_cell.angle_beta   90.00
_cell.angle_gamma   90.00
#
_symmetry.space_group_name_H-M   'P 1'
#
loop_
_entity.id
_entity.type
_entity.pdbx_description
1 polymer ?
#
loop_
_entity_poly.entity_id
_entity_poly.type
_entity_poly.pdbx_seq_one_letter_code
_entity_poly.pdbx_strand_id
1 'polypeptide(L)'
;MSKEKQILQMLQNGYSQRRIASTLRVSRNTVARVVKAASDHGLSKDALESMEETELHHTLFPEEAMLPTLVTPDFPYIHKELLKNGVTLKLLWQEYVDNCRDAGKPPYGYSQYCKPYQDYVVRNKLTMHIQPQPVHQVYD
;
A
#
# COMPACT_ATOMS: atom_id res chain seq x y z
N MET A 1 12.30 -8.82 8.76
CA MET A 1 11.74 -10.18 8.65
C MET A 1 10.25 -10.09 8.38
N SER A 2 9.89 -10.06 7.09
CA SER A 2 8.49 -10.05 6.67
C SER A 2 7.72 -11.32 7.09
N LYS A 3 6.39 -11.21 7.19
CA LYS A 3 5.53 -12.32 7.63
C LYS A 3 5.49 -13.46 6.60
N GLU A 4 5.59 -13.14 5.31
CA GLU A 4 5.59 -14.11 4.21
C GLU A 4 6.82 -15.03 4.30
N LYS A 5 8.01 -14.45 4.48
CA LYS A 5 9.27 -15.22 4.62
C LYS A 5 9.23 -16.15 5.82
N GLN A 6 8.69 -15.68 6.95
CA GLN A 6 8.52 -16.51 8.16
C GLN A 6 7.51 -17.64 7.95
N ILE A 7 6.39 -17.40 7.25
CA ILE A 7 5.40 -18.43 6.91
C ILE A 7 6.07 -19.55 6.10
N LEU A 8 6.84 -19.19 5.08
CA LEU A 8 7.48 -20.15 4.18
C LEU A 8 8.61 -20.93 4.85
N GLN A 9 9.42 -20.28 5.69
CA GLN A 9 10.43 -20.97 6.51
C GLN A 9 9.79 -21.99 7.46
N MET A 10 8.71 -21.61 8.15
CA MET A 10 8.03 -22.55 9.04
C MET A 10 7.37 -23.70 8.28
N LEU A 11 6.84 -23.45 7.08
CA LEU A 11 6.26 -24.50 6.25
C LEU A 11 7.32 -25.54 5.85
N GLN A 12 8.51 -25.09 5.44
CA GLN A 12 9.63 -25.98 5.09
C GLN A 12 10.16 -26.79 6.28
N ASN A 13 10.05 -26.24 7.48
CA ASN A 13 10.36 -26.96 8.72
C ASN A 13 9.26 -27.98 9.12
N GLY A 14 8.26 -28.22 8.27
CA GLY A 14 7.21 -29.21 8.46
C GLY A 14 6.07 -28.77 9.38
N TYR A 15 5.97 -27.47 9.72
CA TYR A 15 4.87 -26.98 10.53
C TYR A 15 3.57 -26.88 9.71
N SER A 16 2.46 -27.30 10.32
CA SER A 16 1.14 -27.15 9.70
C SER A 16 0.74 -25.68 9.60
N GLN A 17 -0.01 -25.31 8.55
CA GLN A 17 -0.51 -23.94 8.36
C GLN A 17 -1.26 -23.41 9.57
N ARG A 18 -2.00 -24.26 10.28
CA ARG A 18 -2.70 -23.93 11.53
C ARG A 18 -1.73 -23.48 12.63
N ARG A 19 -0.62 -24.20 12.80
CA ARG A 19 0.42 -23.86 13.78
C ARG A 19 1.12 -22.56 13.40
N ILE A 20 1.45 -22.40 12.13
CA ILE A 20 2.07 -21.18 11.59
C ILE A 20 1.19 -19.95 11.87
N ALA A 21 -0.11 -20.03 11.57
CA ALA A 21 -1.07 -18.95 11.83
C ALA A 21 -1.08 -18.54 13.31
N SER A 22 -1.11 -19.51 14.23
CA SER A 22 -1.08 -19.22 15.67
C SER A 22 0.26 -18.63 16.14
N THR A 23 1.38 -19.14 15.63
CA THR A 23 2.72 -18.68 16.03
C THR A 23 3.00 -17.27 15.52
N LEU A 24 2.66 -16.99 14.26
CA LEU A 24 2.93 -15.70 13.63
C LEU A 24 1.83 -14.66 13.87
N ARG A 25 0.72 -15.06 14.52
CA ARG A 25 -0.48 -14.24 14.76
C ARG A 25 -1.02 -13.62 13.46
N VAL A 26 -1.08 -14.42 12.41
CA VAL A 26 -1.63 -14.03 11.10
C VAL A 26 -2.89 -14.83 10.81
N SER A 27 -3.77 -14.28 9.97
CA SER A 27 -5.00 -14.98 9.60
C SER A 27 -4.67 -16.27 8.84
N ARG A 28 -5.51 -17.30 8.99
CA ARG A 28 -5.37 -18.54 8.21
C ARG A 28 -5.46 -18.28 6.71
N ASN A 29 -6.27 -17.31 6.29
CA ASN A 29 -6.38 -16.91 4.89
C ASN A 29 -5.06 -16.35 4.36
N THR A 30 -4.35 -15.55 5.16
CA THR A 30 -3.02 -15.02 4.81
C THR A 30 -2.02 -16.16 4.63
N VAL A 31 -1.98 -17.13 5.55
CA VAL A 31 -1.10 -18.30 5.43
C VAL A 31 -1.43 -19.10 4.19
N ALA A 32 -2.70 -19.45 3.97
CA ALA A 32 -3.13 -20.20 2.81
C ALA A 32 -2.79 -19.48 1.49
N ARG A 33 -2.98 -18.16 1.44
CA ARG A 33 -2.65 -17.33 0.28
C ARG A 33 -1.15 -17.35 -0.04
N VAL A 34 -0.30 -17.17 0.98
CA VAL A 34 1.17 -17.20 0.81
C VAL A 34 1.65 -18.59 0.40
N VAL A 35 1.13 -19.65 1.02
CA VAL A 35 1.49 -21.03 0.68
C VAL A 35 1.08 -21.36 -0.76
N LYS A 36 -0.13 -20.98 -1.16
CA LYS A 36 -0.63 -21.17 -2.53
C LYS A 36 0.28 -20.46 -3.54
N ALA A 37 0.56 -19.16 -3.32
CA ALA A 37 1.45 -18.39 -4.18
C ALA A 37 2.85 -19.04 -4.30
N ALA A 38 3.42 -19.48 -3.18
CA ALA A 38 4.74 -20.13 -3.22
C ALA A 38 4.73 -21.47 -3.98
N SER A 39 3.64 -22.24 -3.86
CA SER A 39 3.45 -23.48 -4.64
C SER A 39 3.27 -23.20 -6.13
N ASP A 40 2.48 -22.18 -6.49
CA ASP A 40 2.23 -21.79 -7.89
C ASP A 40 3.53 -21.33 -8.59
N HIS A 41 4.42 -20.65 -7.84
CA HIS A 41 5.72 -20.19 -8.34
C HIS A 41 6.88 -21.18 -8.17
N GLY A 42 6.64 -22.36 -7.57
CA GLY A 42 7.66 -23.40 -7.40
C GLY A 42 8.88 -22.96 -6.59
N LEU A 43 8.71 -22.07 -5.61
CA LEU A 43 9.82 -21.49 -4.86
C LEU A 43 10.57 -22.56 -4.05
N SER A 44 11.84 -22.78 -4.38
CA SER A 44 12.72 -23.67 -3.63
C SER A 44 13.21 -23.02 -2.32
N LYS A 45 13.71 -23.86 -1.41
CA LYS A 45 14.28 -23.41 -0.14
C LYS A 45 15.44 -22.42 -0.32
N ASP A 46 16.33 -22.74 -1.26
CA ASP A 46 17.53 -21.94 -1.51
C ASP A 46 17.17 -20.58 -2.10
N ALA A 47 16.15 -20.52 -2.96
CA ALA A 47 15.64 -19.27 -3.51
C ALA A 47 15.12 -18.35 -2.38
N LEU A 48 14.34 -18.89 -1.45
CA LEU A 48 13.78 -18.15 -0.32
C LEU A 48 14.81 -17.54 0.63
N GLU A 49 15.95 -18.20 0.82
CA GLU A 49 17.04 -17.69 1.66
C GLU A 49 17.82 -16.59 0.94
N SER A 50 18.03 -16.74 -0.37
CA SER A 50 18.74 -15.76 -1.21
C SER A 50 17.95 -14.50 -1.54
N MET A 51 16.61 -14.56 -1.55
CA MET A 51 15.75 -13.44 -1.94
C MET A 51 15.54 -12.43 -0.82
N GLU A 52 15.58 -11.15 -1.20
CA GLU A 52 15.20 -10.00 -0.37
C GLU A 52 13.69 -9.96 -0.12
N GLU A 53 13.27 -9.28 0.95
CA GLU A 53 11.87 -9.29 1.40
C GLU A 53 10.91 -8.68 0.38
N THR A 54 11.34 -7.61 -0.29
CA THR A 54 10.57 -6.95 -1.36
C THR A 54 10.45 -7.85 -2.58
N GLU A 55 11.54 -8.47 -2.99
CA GLU A 55 11.60 -9.36 -4.15
C GLU A 55 10.72 -10.61 -3.95
N LEU A 56 10.74 -11.17 -2.74
CA LEU A 56 9.86 -12.28 -2.37
C LEU A 56 8.38 -11.89 -2.50
N HIS A 57 8.00 -10.72 -1.98
CA HIS A 57 6.62 -10.26 -2.04
C HIS A 57 6.16 -10.04 -3.49
N HIS A 58 7.00 -9.42 -4.32
CA HIS A 58 6.72 -9.24 -5.75
C HIS A 58 6.61 -10.57 -6.51
N THR A 59 7.41 -11.56 -6.13
CA THR A 59 7.37 -12.89 -6.75
C THR A 59 6.12 -13.67 -6.36
N LEU A 60 5.68 -13.56 -5.10
CA LEU A 60 4.46 -14.23 -4.60
C LEU A 60 3.16 -13.55 -5.09
N PHE A 61 3.19 -12.23 -5.21
CA PHE A 61 2.03 -11.41 -5.56
C PHE A 61 2.35 -10.52 -6.77
N PRO A 62 2.61 -11.11 -7.94
CA PRO A 62 2.94 -10.33 -9.13
C PRO A 62 1.78 -9.43 -9.54
N GLU A 63 0.52 -9.79 -9.28
CA GLU A 63 -0.63 -8.91 -9.52
C GLU A 63 -0.60 -7.64 -8.65
N GLU A 64 -0.15 -7.76 -7.39
CA GLU A 64 0.05 -6.59 -6.50
C GLU A 64 1.28 -5.77 -6.93
N ALA A 65 2.26 -6.41 -7.58
CA ALA A 65 3.40 -5.75 -8.22
C ALA A 65 3.06 -5.09 -9.56
N MET A 66 2.07 -5.61 -10.28
CA MET A 66 1.55 -5.11 -11.56
C MET A 66 0.52 -4.00 -11.37
N LEU A 67 0.03 -3.78 -10.15
CA LEU A 67 -0.56 -2.49 -9.82
C LEU A 67 0.49 -1.45 -10.19
N PRO A 68 0.19 -0.52 -11.12
CA PRO A 68 1.18 0.44 -11.57
C PRO A 68 1.83 1.05 -10.35
N THR A 69 3.14 1.28 -10.41
CA THR A 69 3.85 2.08 -9.41
C THR A 69 3.32 3.49 -9.53
N LEU A 70 2.11 3.68 -9.01
CA LEU A 70 1.35 4.91 -8.99
C LEU A 70 2.28 5.90 -8.31
N VAL A 71 2.49 7.05 -8.96
CA VAL A 71 3.48 8.02 -8.52
C VAL A 71 3.15 8.38 -7.08
N THR A 72 3.99 7.98 -6.14
CA THR A 72 3.74 8.19 -4.71
C THR A 72 3.66 9.70 -4.49
N PRO A 73 2.53 10.23 -4.00
CA PRO A 73 2.41 11.66 -3.77
C PRO A 73 3.39 12.10 -2.68
N ASP A 74 4.00 13.27 -2.85
CA ASP A 74 4.87 13.87 -1.83
C ASP A 74 4.01 14.36 -0.65
N PHE A 75 3.77 13.49 0.34
CA PHE A 75 2.92 13.80 1.49
C PHE A 75 3.39 15.00 2.32
N PRO A 76 4.71 15.17 2.60
CA PRO A 76 5.22 16.41 3.19
C PRO A 76 4.84 17.67 2.42
N TYR A 77 5.02 17.67 1.10
CA TYR A 77 4.63 18.81 0.25
C TYR A 77 3.13 19.05 0.29
N ILE A 78 2.32 17.99 0.12
CA ILE A 78 0.85 18.06 0.17
C ILE A 78 0.37 18.64 1.50
N HIS A 79 0.94 18.19 2.62
CA HIS A 79 0.57 18.70 3.92
C HIS A 79 0.92 20.20 4.07
N LYS A 80 2.08 20.62 3.57
CA LYS A 80 2.49 22.03 3.58
C LYS A 80 1.57 22.91 2.74
N GLU A 81 1.17 22.45 1.56
CA GLU A 81 0.25 23.17 0.68
C GLU A 81 -1.15 23.25 1.30
N LEU A 82 -1.62 22.20 1.99
CA LEU A 82 -2.91 22.20 2.70
C LEU A 82 -3.00 23.18 3.87
N LEU A 83 -1.86 23.68 4.37
CA LEU A 83 -1.84 24.74 5.38
C LEU A 83 -2.08 26.12 4.77
N LYS A 84 -2.08 26.26 3.44
CA LYS A 84 -2.36 27.53 2.76
C LYS A 84 -3.87 27.73 2.58
N ASN A 85 -4.30 29.00 2.64
CA ASN A 85 -5.70 29.36 2.46
C ASN A 85 -6.21 29.00 1.06
N GLY A 86 -7.37 28.35 1.00
CA GLY A 86 -8.03 27.98 -0.26
C GLY A 86 -7.50 26.71 -0.93
N VAL A 87 -6.45 26.08 -0.38
CA VAL A 87 -5.95 24.80 -0.90
C VAL A 87 -6.74 23.65 -0.30
N THR A 88 -7.16 22.72 -1.14
CA THR A 88 -7.90 21.53 -0.73
C THR A 88 -7.21 20.27 -1.24
N LEU A 89 -7.43 19.14 -0.56
CA LEU A 89 -6.84 17.86 -0.96
C LEU A 89 -7.31 17.45 -2.37
N LYS A 90 -8.53 17.84 -2.75
CA LYS A 90 -9.09 17.65 -4.09
C LYS A 90 -8.33 18.47 -5.14
N LEU A 91 -7.99 19.72 -4.84
CA LEU A 91 -7.21 20.57 -5.75
C LEU A 91 -5.82 19.96 -6.02
N LEU A 92 -5.11 19.56 -4.95
CA LEU A 92 -3.80 18.92 -5.07
C LEU A 92 -3.87 17.57 -5.82
N TRP A 93 -4.95 16.82 -5.64
CA TRP A 93 -5.18 15.59 -6.40
C TRP A 93 -5.39 15.88 -7.91
N GLN A 94 -6.10 16.95 -8.27
CA GLN A 94 -6.27 17.34 -9.67
C GLN A 94 -4.92 17.70 -10.32
N GLU A 95 -4.11 18.52 -9.65
CA GLU A 95 -2.76 18.85 -10.12
C GLU A 95 -1.88 17.60 -10.26
N TYR A 96 -1.97 16.67 -9.31
CA TYR A 96 -1.27 15.39 -9.39
C TYR A 96 -1.71 14.55 -10.60
N VAL A 97 -3.02 14.49 -10.89
CA VAL A 97 -3.57 13.77 -12.03
C VAL A 97 -3.05 14.36 -13.34
N ASP A 98 -3.02 15.68 -13.45
CA ASP A 98 -2.54 16.36 -14.65
C ASP A 98 -1.04 16.12 -14.86
N ASN A 99 -0.23 16.23 -13.80
CA ASN A 99 1.20 15.89 -13.84
C ASN A 99 1.44 14.42 -14.25
N CYS A 100 0.60 13.49 -13.78
CA CYS A 100 0.72 12.08 -14.16
C CYS A 100 0.36 11.86 -15.63
N ARG A 101 -0.69 12.53 -16.12
CA ARG A 101 -1.08 12.49 -17.54
C ARG A 101 0.03 13.00 -18.44
N ASP A 102 0.64 14.12 -18.08
CA ASP A 102 1.77 14.70 -18.83
C ASP A 102 2.99 13.76 -18.83
N ALA A 103 3.22 13.04 -17.74
CA ALA A 103 4.27 12.02 -17.63
C ALA A 103 3.91 10.66 -18.26
N GLY A 104 2.70 10.50 -18.83
CA GLY A 104 2.21 9.22 -19.38
C GLY A 104 2.02 8.12 -18.35
N LYS A 105 1.87 8.46 -17.07
CA LYS A 105 1.69 7.52 -15.96
C LYS A 105 0.24 7.49 -15.49
N PRO A 106 -0.30 6.34 -15.09
CA PRO A 106 -1.64 6.28 -14.51
C PRO A 106 -1.66 6.98 -13.14
N PRO A 107 -2.58 7.92 -12.89
CA PRO A 107 -2.74 8.54 -11.58
C PRO A 107 -3.58 7.68 -10.62
N TYR A 108 -3.37 7.86 -9.32
CA TYR A 108 -4.31 7.40 -8.29
C TYR A 108 -5.72 7.97 -8.48
N GLY A 109 -6.74 7.16 -8.26
CA GLY A 109 -8.11 7.68 -8.06
C GLY A 109 -8.21 8.46 -6.75
N TYR A 110 -9.16 9.40 -6.65
CA TYR A 110 -9.28 10.30 -5.48
C TYR A 110 -9.31 9.54 -4.13
N SER A 111 -10.11 8.48 -4.02
CA SER A 111 -10.18 7.67 -2.79
C SER A 111 -8.84 6.98 -2.46
N GLN A 112 -8.10 6.55 -3.49
CA GLN A 112 -6.78 5.93 -3.33
C GLN A 112 -5.69 6.95 -2.99
N TYR A 113 -5.88 8.22 -3.36
CA TYR A 113 -4.99 9.34 -3.00
C TYR A 113 -5.21 9.77 -1.53
N CYS A 114 -6.46 9.80 -1.08
CA CYS A 114 -6.80 10.23 0.28
C CYS A 114 -6.31 9.27 1.37
N LYS A 115 -6.38 7.95 1.14
CA LYS A 115 -6.08 6.95 2.17
C LYS A 115 -4.60 6.97 2.64
N PRO A 116 -3.60 6.93 1.75
CA PRO A 116 -2.20 7.07 2.13
C PRO A 116 -1.88 8.40 2.82
N TYR A 117 -2.52 9.50 2.39
CA TYR A 117 -2.36 10.81 3.03
C TYR A 117 -2.93 10.81 4.46
N GLN A 118 -4.09 10.20 4.69
CA GLN A 118 -4.65 10.04 6.04
C GLN A 118 -3.73 9.20 6.93
N ASP A 119 -3.22 8.09 6.42
CA ASP A 119 -2.26 7.25 7.15
C ASP A 119 -0.98 8.05 7.50
N TYR A 120 -0.50 8.90 6.60
CA TYR A 120 0.63 9.81 6.84
C TYR A 120 0.33 10.82 7.95
N VAL A 121 -0.84 11.46 7.94
CA VAL A 121 -1.27 12.42 8.97
C VAL A 121 -1.34 11.74 10.35
N VAL A 122 -1.95 10.55 10.43
CA VAL A 122 -2.05 9.78 11.68
C VAL A 122 -0.67 9.37 12.18
N ARG A 123 0.19 8.84 11.30
CA ARG A 123 1.55 8.39 11.64
C ARG A 123 2.42 9.52 12.16
N ASN A 124 2.30 10.72 11.60
CA ASN A 124 3.10 11.89 11.96
C ASN A 124 2.40 12.80 12.99
N LYS A 125 1.21 12.41 13.49
CA LYS A 125 0.40 13.20 14.43
C LYS A 125 0.17 14.64 13.98
N LEU A 126 -0.03 14.84 12.68
CA LEU A 126 -0.19 16.16 12.10
C LEU A 126 -1.61 16.66 12.39
N THR A 127 -1.73 17.87 12.93
CA THR A 127 -3.02 18.51 13.17
C THR A 127 -3.53 19.15 11.88
N MET A 128 -4.64 18.63 11.35
CA MET A 128 -5.31 19.29 10.24
C MET A 128 -6.26 20.37 10.77
N HIS A 129 -5.97 21.64 10.52
CA HIS A 129 -6.99 22.70 10.60
C HIS A 129 -7.88 22.62 9.35
N ILE A 130 -8.74 21.60 9.28
CA ILE A 130 -9.80 21.58 8.28
C ILE A 130 -10.84 22.60 8.76
N GLN A 131 -10.83 23.80 8.18
CA GLN A 131 -12.06 24.58 8.15
C GLN A 131 -12.99 23.88 7.15
N PRO A 132 -14.14 23.34 7.59
CA PRO A 132 -15.10 22.81 6.65
C PRO A 132 -15.60 23.97 5.79
N GLN A 133 -15.31 23.96 4.49
CA GLN A 133 -15.97 24.85 3.56
C GLN A 133 -17.45 24.42 3.48
N PRO A 134 -18.40 25.30 3.80
CA PRO A 134 -19.81 24.98 3.65
C PRO A 134 -20.09 24.80 2.16
N VAL A 135 -20.59 23.62 1.79
CA VAL A 135 -21.10 23.32 0.46
C VAL A 135 -22.16 24.37 0.11
N HIS A 136 -21.80 25.34 -0.72
CA HIS A 136 -22.76 26.22 -1.36
C HIS A 136 -23.46 25.39 -2.43
N GLN A 137 -24.60 24.84 -2.05
CA GLN A 137 -25.52 24.16 -2.93
C GLN A 137 -26.24 25.22 -3.77
N VAL A 138 -25.69 25.50 -4.97
CA VAL A 138 -26.40 26.27 -6.00
C VAL A 138 -27.24 25.25 -6.78
N TYR A 139 -28.56 25.31 -6.58
CA TYR A 139 -29.55 24.85 -7.55
C TYR A 139 -30.41 26.07 -7.89
N ASP A 140 -30.75 26.15 -9.18
CA ASP A 140 -31.35 27.28 -9.92
C ASP A 140 -32.46 28.08 -9.21
#